data_AF-A0A918L0R6-F1
#
_entry.id   AF-A0A918L0R6-F1
#
_cell.length_a   1.000
_cell.length_b   1.000
_cell.length_c   1.000
_cell.angle_alpha   90.00
_cell.angle_beta   90.00
_cell.angle_gamma   90.00
#
_symmetry.space_group_name_H-M   'P 1'
#
loop_
_entity.id
_entity.type
_entity.pdbx_description
1 polymer ?
#
loop_
_entity_poly.entity_id
_entity_poly.type
_entity_poly.pdbx_seq_one_letter_code
_entity_poly.pdbx_strand_id
1 'polypeptide(L)'
;MSIIVHLNPDERAPHQICSQHIPVLPHPGRGTVTVSNHLALVLFTALATLVLAITAAAGAGYLSRRDGASYPAAITRAAAAFAATVTVTAALVTAAVALAG
;
A
#
# COMPACT_ATOMS: atom_id res chain seq x y z
N MET A 1 25.52 -39.45 -11.44
CA MET A 1 26.94 -39.86 -11.35
C MET A 1 27.43 -39.42 -9.98
N SER A 2 27.30 -40.29 -8.95
CA SER A 2 27.67 -40.00 -7.56
C SER A 2 28.89 -40.82 -7.17
N ILE A 3 29.87 -40.19 -6.54
CA ILE A 3 31.10 -40.83 -6.08
C ILE A 3 30.93 -41.14 -4.59
N ILE A 4 31.01 -42.40 -4.20
CA ILE A 4 31.00 -42.84 -2.81
C ILE A 4 32.47 -42.86 -2.33
N VAL A 5 32.84 -41.94 -1.45
CA VAL A 5 34.14 -41.96 -0.76
C VAL A 5 34.07 -42.99 0.35
N HIS A 6 34.90 -44.03 0.24
CA HIS A 6 35.03 -45.10 1.22
C HIS A 6 35.87 -44.59 2.41
N LEU A 7 35.20 -44.26 3.52
CA LEU A 7 35.85 -43.87 4.79
C LEU A 7 36.07 -45.11 5.66
N ASN A 8 37.31 -45.30 6.11
CA ASN A 8 37.81 -46.40 6.93
C ASN A 8 37.15 -46.43 8.34
N PRO A 9 36.59 -47.56 8.81
CA PRO A 9 35.74 -47.60 10.00
C PRO A 9 36.48 -47.92 11.32
N ASP A 10 37.61 -47.27 11.63
CA ASP A 10 38.39 -47.58 12.86
C ASP A 10 38.46 -46.45 13.91
N GLU A 11 38.05 -45.21 13.62
CA GLU A 11 38.09 -44.09 14.59
C GLU A 11 36.72 -43.73 15.21
N ARG A 12 35.95 -44.72 15.69
CA ARG A 12 34.73 -44.44 16.48
C ARG A 12 35.05 -44.37 17.98
N ALA A 13 35.57 -43.23 18.43
CA ALA A 13 35.45 -42.83 19.84
C ALA A 13 34.02 -42.30 20.13
N PRO A 14 33.42 -42.65 21.28
CA PRO A 14 31.97 -42.51 21.51
C PRO A 14 31.54 -41.19 22.18
N HIS A 15 31.94 -40.00 21.72
CA HIS A 15 31.52 -38.74 22.38
C HIS A 15 31.26 -37.53 21.47
N GLN A 16 30.81 -37.73 20.22
CA GLN A 16 30.40 -36.62 19.33
C GLN A 16 28.98 -36.80 18.77
N ILE A 17 28.06 -37.32 19.58
CA ILE A 17 26.60 -37.19 19.35
C ILE A 17 26.14 -35.86 19.97
N CYS A 18 26.74 -34.76 19.53
CA CYS A 18 26.23 -33.40 19.77
C CYS A 18 26.62 -32.48 18.60
N SER A 19 26.75 -33.05 17.40
CA SER A 19 27.00 -32.31 16.16
C SER A 19 25.67 -31.96 15.49
N GLN A 20 25.11 -30.84 15.98
CA GLN A 20 24.50 -29.78 15.18
C GLN A 20 23.59 -30.19 14.02
N HIS A 21 22.42 -30.71 14.35
CA HIS A 21 21.23 -30.38 13.57
C HIS A 21 20.90 -28.92 13.87
N ILE A 22 21.35 -27.99 13.03
CA ILE A 22 20.90 -26.59 13.08
C ILE A 22 19.50 -26.58 12.46
N PRO A 23 18.40 -26.40 13.23
CA PRO A 23 17.15 -26.05 12.61
C PRO A 23 17.33 -24.65 12.02
N VAL A 24 17.32 -24.56 10.69
CA VAL A 24 17.22 -23.27 10.01
C VAL A 24 15.84 -22.72 10.40
N LEU A 25 15.83 -21.83 11.40
CA LEU A 25 14.62 -21.15 11.83
C LEU A 25 14.11 -20.37 10.62
N PRO A 26 12.87 -20.60 10.14
CA PRO A 26 12.31 -19.76 9.11
C PRO A 26 12.29 -18.33 9.64
N HIS A 27 13.12 -17.46 9.05
CA HIS A 27 13.13 -16.06 9.40
C HIS A 27 11.71 -15.52 9.20
N PRO A 28 11.05 -14.98 10.25
CA PRO A 28 9.76 -14.31 10.12
C PRO A 28 10.03 -12.93 9.51
N GLY A 29 10.42 -12.92 8.23
CA GLY A 29 10.96 -11.76 7.55
C GLY A 29 10.48 -11.70 6.11
N ARG A 30 9.17 -11.84 5.88
CA ARG A 30 8.54 -11.58 4.56
C ARG A 30 7.02 -11.38 4.61
N GLY A 31 6.48 -10.83 5.71
CA GLY A 31 5.09 -10.35 5.78
C GLY A 31 4.92 -8.86 5.43
N THR A 32 6.02 -8.10 5.32
CA THR A 32 5.98 -6.63 5.29
C THR A 32 5.89 -6.02 3.89
N VAL A 33 6.22 -6.75 2.82
CA VAL A 33 6.23 -6.18 1.45
C VAL A 33 4.81 -6.00 0.91
N THR A 34 3.91 -6.96 1.17
CA THR A 34 2.51 -6.87 0.73
C THR A 34 1.76 -5.79 1.50
N VAL A 35 1.94 -5.72 2.83
CA VAL A 35 1.32 -4.68 3.66
C VAL A 35 1.87 -3.29 3.29
N SER A 36 3.18 -3.17 3.02
CA SER A 36 3.79 -1.91 2.57
C SER A 36 3.25 -1.47 1.21
N ASN A 37 3.08 -2.38 0.25
CA ASN A 37 2.55 -2.03 -1.06
C ASN A 37 1.08 -1.58 -1.00
N HIS A 38 0.22 -2.27 -0.24
CA HIS A 38 -1.16 -1.83 -0.06
C HIS A 38 -1.24 -0.48 0.65
N LEU A 39 -0.44 -0.29 1.70
CA LEU A 39 -0.35 0.99 2.40
C LEU A 39 0.11 2.10 1.44
N ALA A 40 1.15 1.88 0.65
CA ALA A 40 1.64 2.84 -0.34
C ALA A 40 0.57 3.23 -1.36
N LEU A 41 -0.22 2.27 -1.86
CA LEU A 41 -1.35 2.54 -2.77
C LEU A 41 -2.45 3.36 -2.09
N VAL A 42 -2.80 3.05 -0.84
CA VAL A 42 -3.80 3.81 -0.08
C VAL A 42 -3.33 5.25 0.16
N LEU A 43 -2.08 5.45 0.59
CA LEU A 43 -1.55 6.82 0.77
C LEU A 43 -1.48 7.57 -0.57
N PHE A 44 -1.04 6.91 -1.65
CA PHE A 44 -0.95 7.53 -2.96
C PHE A 44 -2.33 7.98 -3.46
N THR A 45 -3.33 7.10 -3.38
CA THR A 45 -4.71 7.43 -3.78
C THR A 45 -5.31 8.52 -2.91
N ALA A 46 -5.07 8.51 -1.59
CA ALA A 46 -5.49 9.58 -0.69
C ALA A 46 -4.86 10.94 -1.05
N LEU A 47 -3.56 10.96 -1.36
CA LEU A 47 -2.88 12.20 -1.78
C LEU A 47 -3.37 12.67 -3.14
N ALA A 48 -3.50 11.78 -4.11
CA ALA A 48 -3.99 12.11 -5.45
C ALA A 48 -5.41 12.68 -5.40
N THR A 49 -6.29 12.10 -4.58
CA THR A 49 -7.66 12.57 -4.41
C THR A 49 -7.72 13.92 -3.71
N LEU A 50 -6.86 14.18 -2.72
CA LEU A 50 -6.75 15.49 -2.10
C LEU A 50 -6.29 16.57 -3.09
N VAL A 51 -5.27 16.27 -3.91
CA VAL A 51 -4.79 17.21 -4.95
C VAL A 51 -5.87 17.47 -6.00
N LEU A 52 -6.58 16.42 -6.44
CA LEU A 52 -7.68 16.56 -7.38
C LEU A 52 -8.83 17.39 -6.79
N ALA A 53 -9.15 17.20 -5.51
CA ALA A 53 -10.21 17.95 -4.86
C ALA A 53 -9.85 19.43 -4.69
N ILE A 54 -8.60 19.74 -4.31
CA ILE A 54 -8.11 21.12 -4.20
C ILE A 54 -8.08 21.82 -5.56
N THR A 55 -7.59 21.14 -6.61
CA THR A 55 -7.54 21.71 -7.96
C THR A 55 -8.94 21.93 -8.55
N ALA A 56 -9.87 21.00 -8.33
CA ALA A 56 -11.28 21.15 -8.73
C ALA A 56 -11.95 22.32 -7.99
N ALA A 57 -11.73 22.46 -6.67
CA ALA A 57 -12.25 23.57 -5.89
C ALA A 57 -11.66 24.92 -6.33
N ALA A 58 -10.35 24.97 -6.61
CA ALA A 58 -9.69 26.16 -7.13
C ALA A 58 -10.23 26.55 -8.53
N GLY A 59 -10.44 25.58 -9.41
CA GLY A 59 -11.04 25.80 -10.73
C GLY A 59 -12.48 26.33 -10.65
N ALA A 60 -13.30 25.75 -9.78
CA ALA A 60 -14.68 26.21 -9.54
C ALA A 60 -14.71 27.63 -8.95
N GLY A 61 -13.82 27.93 -8.00
CA GLY A 61 -13.64 29.28 -7.46
C GLY A 61 -13.18 30.27 -8.53
N TYR A 62 -12.23 29.88 -9.38
CA TYR A 62 -11.77 30.72 -10.48
C TYR A 62 -12.86 31.01 -11.51
N LEU A 63 -13.61 29.98 -11.92
CA LEU A 63 -14.72 30.13 -12.87
C LEU A 63 -15.79 31.06 -12.29
N SER A 64 -16.15 30.89 -11.01
CA SER A 64 -17.12 31.76 -10.36
C SER A 64 -16.70 33.24 -10.33
N ARG A 65 -15.39 33.54 -10.28
CA ARG A 65 -14.88 34.92 -10.38
C ARG A 65 -15.02 35.47 -11.80
N ARG A 66 -14.82 34.63 -12.81
CA ARG A 66 -15.06 35.01 -14.21
C ARG A 66 -16.55 35.18 -14.51
N ASP A 67 -17.40 34.41 -13.84
CA ASP A 67 -18.86 34.52 -13.93
C ASP A 67 -19.41 35.76 -13.19
N GLY A 68 -18.55 36.59 -12.58
CA GLY A 68 -18.96 37.76 -11.81
C GLY A 68 -19.66 37.43 -10.49
N ALA A 69 -19.55 36.19 -10.00
CA ALA A 69 -20.20 35.78 -8.77
C ALA A 69 -19.61 36.49 -7.55
N SER A 70 -20.47 36.83 -6.59
CA SER A 70 -20.06 37.41 -5.31
C SER A 70 -19.17 36.44 -4.52
N TYR A 71 -18.33 36.98 -3.62
CA TYR A 71 -17.39 36.21 -2.80
C TYR A 71 -18.04 35.01 -2.08
N PRO A 72 -19.24 35.12 -1.49
CA PRO A 72 -19.93 34.00 -0.85
C PRO A 72 -20.33 32.90 -1.84
N ALA A 73 -20.84 33.29 -3.02
CA ALA A 73 -21.24 32.34 -4.06
C ALA A 73 -20.04 31.58 -4.65
N ALA A 74 -18.88 32.23 -4.73
CA ALA A 74 -17.64 31.57 -5.14
C ALA A 74 -17.20 30.48 -4.16
N ILE A 75 -17.28 30.77 -2.85
CA ILE A 75 -16.91 29.82 -1.79
C ILE A 75 -17.84 28.61 -1.79
N THR A 76 -19.16 28.80 -1.92
CA THR A 76 -20.11 27.69 -1.91
C THR A 76 -19.93 26.76 -3.12
N ARG A 77 -19.64 27.29 -4.30
CA ARG A 77 -19.34 26.46 -5.49
C ARG A 77 -18.02 25.70 -5.35
N ALA A 78 -16.99 26.32 -4.78
CA ALA A 78 -15.73 25.63 -4.50
C ALA A 78 -15.92 24.50 -3.47
N ALA A 79 -16.67 24.75 -2.40
CA ALA A 79 -16.99 23.75 -1.38
C ALA A 79 -17.81 22.59 -1.97
N ALA A 80 -18.78 22.86 -2.83
CA ALA A 80 -19.57 21.84 -3.52
C ALA A 80 -18.70 20.97 -4.44
N ALA A 81 -17.77 21.57 -5.19
CA ALA A 81 -16.84 20.84 -6.05
C ALA A 81 -15.92 19.91 -5.26
N PHE A 82 -15.42 20.37 -4.11
CA PHE A 82 -14.63 19.55 -3.17
C PHE A 82 -15.44 18.38 -2.61
N ALA A 83 -16.64 18.66 -2.10
CA ALA A 83 -17.51 17.61 -1.55
C ALA A 83 -17.83 16.55 -2.60
N ALA A 84 -18.15 16.96 -3.83
CA ALA A 84 -18.43 16.04 -4.93
C ALA A 84 -17.23 15.15 -5.27
N THR A 85 -16.00 15.69 -5.30
CA THR A 85 -14.79 14.90 -5.58
C THR A 85 -14.53 13.86 -4.49
N VAL A 86 -14.73 14.22 -3.21
CA VAL A 86 -14.60 13.29 -2.09
C VAL A 86 -15.68 12.19 -2.15
N THR A 87 -16.92 12.54 -2.46
CA THR A 87 -18.01 11.55 -2.60
C THR A 87 -17.74 10.56 -3.73
N VAL A 88 -17.30 11.03 -4.90
CA VAL A 88 -16.94 10.15 -6.03
C VAL A 88 -15.79 9.22 -5.64
N THR A 89 -14.77 9.76 -4.96
CA THR A 89 -13.65 8.96 -4.45
C THR A 89 -14.14 7.86 -3.50
N ALA A 90 -14.98 8.22 -2.52
CA ALA A 90 -15.53 7.27 -1.57
C ALA A 90 -16.35 6.16 -2.28
N ALA A 91 -17.16 6.53 -3.27
CA ALA A 91 -17.93 5.59 -4.08
C ALA A 91 -17.06 4.63 -4.89
N LEU A 92 -15.93 5.13 -5.44
CA LEU A 92 -14.96 4.28 -6.14
C LEU A 92 -14.27 3.30 -5.19
N VAL A 93 -13.92 3.75 -3.99
CA VAL A 93 -13.32 2.89 -2.96
C VAL A 93 -14.30 1.79 -2.54
N THR A 94 -15.57 2.12 -2.27
CA THR A 94 -16.57 1.11 -1.93
C THR A 94 -16.83 0.14 -3.09
N ALA A 95 -16.88 0.62 -4.34
CA ALA A 95 -17.00 -0.24 -5.50
C ALA A 95 -15.79 -1.17 -5.66
N ALA A 96 -14.57 -0.67 -5.46
CA ALA A 96 -13.35 -1.46 -5.53
C ALA A 96 -13.32 -2.54 -4.44
N VAL A 97 -13.76 -2.21 -3.22
CA VAL A 97 -13.90 -3.20 -2.13
C VAL A 97 -14.94 -4.25 -2.48
N ALA A 98 -16.08 -3.86 -3.06
CA ALA A 98 -17.13 -4.79 -3.46
C ALA A 98 -16.72 -5.75 -4.60
N LEU A 99 -15.79 -5.34 -5.46
CA LEU A 99 -15.23 -6.18 -6.54
C LEU A 99 -14.07 -7.08 -6.07
N ALA A 100 -13.45 -6.74 -4.94
CA ALA A 100 -12.30 -7.45 -4.39
C ALA A 100 -12.66 -8.43 -3.25
N GLY A 101 -13.88 -8.35 -2.72
CA GLY A 101 -14.45 -9.29 -1.74
C GLY A 101 -15.28 -10.37 -2.41
#